data_AF-A0A327JL71-F1
#
_entry.id   AF-A0A327JL71-F1
#
_cell.length_a   1.000
_cell.length_b   1.000
_cell.length_c   1.000
_cell.angle_alpha   90.00
_cell.angle_beta   90.00
_cell.angle_gamma   90.00
#
_symmetry.space_group_name_H-M   'P 1'
#
loop_
_entity.id
_entity.type
_entity.pdbx_description
1 polymer ?
#
loop_
_entity_poly.entity_id
_entity_poly.type
_entity_poly.pdbx_seq_one_letter_code
_entity_poly.pdbx_strand_id
1 'polypeptide(L)'
;WTPARRLSRAIAKTLDECGRSREEIAAAMTEHLGERVSKAMLDAYASPEKPHAISAQRLAALVLVTGDVRPLNTLLNDAGLIVIEAKYEALLRREKARELREKLDREIEAADAQWKARR
;
A
#
# COMPACT_ATOMS: atom_id res chain seq x y z
N TRP A 1 11.84 -13.99 6.45
CA TRP A 1 10.51 -13.98 7.11
C TRP A 1 9.45 -14.22 6.07
N THR A 2 8.47 -15.09 6.33
CA THR A 2 7.34 -15.32 5.40
C THR A 2 6.50 -14.05 5.24
N PRO A 3 5.77 -13.87 4.12
CA PRO A 3 4.90 -12.71 3.91
C PRO A 3 3.92 -12.47 5.08
N ALA A 4 3.28 -13.54 5.58
CA ALA A 4 2.36 -13.46 6.70
C ALA A 4 3.01 -12.95 8.00
N ARG A 5 4.24 -13.40 8.32
CA ARG A 5 4.96 -12.91 9.51
C ARG A 5 5.42 -11.46 9.36
N ARG A 6 5.80 -11.03 8.15
CA ARG A 6 6.13 -9.62 7.87
C ARG A 6 4.90 -8.73 8.07
N LEU A 7 3.75 -9.14 7.53
CA LEU A 7 2.49 -8.42 7.70
C LEU A 7 2.08 -8.32 9.17
N SER A 8 2.17 -9.42 9.93
CA SER A 8 1.82 -9.42 11.35
C SER A 8 2.69 -8.44 12.16
N ARG A 9 3.99 -8.36 11.85
CA ARG A 9 4.90 -7.37 12.45
C ARG A 9 4.56 -5.94 12.06
N ALA A 10 4.19 -5.70 10.81
CA ALA A 10 3.77 -4.37 10.36
C ALA A 10 2.51 -3.92 11.10
N ILE A 11 1.52 -4.81 11.23
CA ILE A 11 0.29 -4.56 12.00
C ILE A 11 0.62 -4.28 13.47
N ALA A 12 1.46 -5.11 14.10
CA ALA A 12 1.89 -4.89 15.49
C ALA A 12 2.49 -3.48 15.66
N LYS A 13 3.43 -3.11 14.79
CA LYS A 13 4.08 -1.80 14.83
C LYS A 13 3.09 -0.65 14.61
N THR A 14 2.13 -0.81 13.69
CA THR A 14 1.06 0.19 13.47
C THR A 14 0.18 0.36 14.71
N LEU A 15 -0.23 -0.74 15.36
CA LEU A 15 -1.04 -0.67 16.58
C LEU A 15 -0.26 -0.01 17.73
N ASP A 16 1.02 -0.35 17.89
CA ASP A 16 1.85 0.15 18.99
C ASP A 16 2.20 1.65 18.82
N GLU A 17 2.35 2.14 17.57
CA GLU A 17 2.70 3.54 17.26
C GLU A 17 1.47 4.46 17.04
N CYS A 18 0.25 3.92 16.98
CA CYS A 18 -0.97 4.70 16.71
C CYS A 18 -1.32 5.71 17.82
N GLY A 19 -0.84 5.49 19.05
CA GLY A 19 -1.18 6.32 20.22
C GLY A 19 -2.60 6.12 20.77
N ARG A 20 -3.39 5.21 20.19
CA ARG A 20 -4.70 4.76 20.68
C ARG A 20 -4.60 3.36 21.25
N SER A 21 -5.44 3.02 22.22
CA SER A 21 -5.58 1.64 22.69
C SER A 21 -6.13 0.73 21.58
N ARG A 22 -5.84 -0.58 21.66
CA ARG A 22 -6.36 -1.56 20.70
C ARG A 22 -7.89 -1.65 20.76
N GLU A 23 -8.48 -1.41 21.92
CA GLU A 23 -9.93 -1.32 22.12
C GLU A 23 -10.54 -0.15 21.32
N GLU A 24 -9.94 1.04 21.39
CA GLU A 24 -10.38 2.21 20.61
C GLU A 24 -10.23 1.98 19.11
N ILE A 25 -9.12 1.38 18.67
CA ILE A 25 -8.90 1.04 17.27
C ILE A 25 -9.94 0.02 16.79
N ALA A 26 -10.22 -1.03 17.58
CA ALA A 26 -11.22 -2.03 17.24
C ALA A 26 -12.63 -1.43 17.16
N ALA A 27 -12.97 -0.49 18.06
CA ALA A 27 -14.23 0.24 18.02
C ALA A 27 -14.34 1.10 16.74
N ALA A 28 -13.31 1.87 16.40
CA ALA A 28 -13.29 2.68 15.19
C ALA A 28 -13.36 1.83 13.90
N MET A 29 -12.68 0.68 13.87
CA MET A 29 -12.79 -0.26 12.75
C MET A 29 -14.20 -0.85 12.65
N THR A 30 -14.83 -1.16 13.80
CA THR A 30 -16.21 -1.67 13.84
C THR A 30 -17.19 -0.66 13.28
N GLU A 31 -17.09 0.60 13.71
CA GLU A 31 -17.91 1.69 13.21
C GLU A 31 -17.74 1.88 11.70
N HIS A 32 -16.50 1.86 11.22
CA HIS A 32 -16.20 2.02 9.80
C HIS A 32 -16.71 0.85 8.93
N LEU A 33 -16.57 -0.39 9.41
CA LEU A 33 -16.91 -1.59 8.65
C LEU A 33 -18.39 -1.98 8.74
N GLY A 34 -19.10 -1.54 9.79
CA GLY A 34 -20.44 -2.02 10.12
C GLY A 34 -20.48 -3.47 10.62
N GLU A 35 -19.31 -4.07 10.90
CA GLU A 35 -19.17 -5.41 11.48
C GLU A 35 -18.23 -5.39 12.70
N ARG A 36 -18.51 -6.25 13.69
CA ARG A 36 -17.75 -6.28 14.94
C ARG A 36 -16.29 -6.68 14.72
N VAL A 37 -15.38 -5.77 15.06
CA VAL A 37 -13.95 -6.03 15.26
C VAL A 37 -13.66 -5.98 16.76
N SER A 38 -12.89 -6.94 17.27
CA SER A 38 -12.56 -7.01 18.70
C SER A 38 -11.07 -6.83 18.93
N LYS A 39 -10.69 -6.38 20.12
CA LYS A 39 -9.28 -6.29 20.54
C LYS A 39 -8.53 -7.61 20.33
N ALA A 40 -9.16 -8.75 20.67
CA ALA A 40 -8.57 -10.07 20.47
C ALA A 40 -8.28 -10.39 19.00
N MET A 41 -9.09 -9.88 18.05
CA MET A 41 -8.76 -10.01 16.62
C MET A 41 -7.51 -9.20 16.26
N LEU A 42 -7.39 -7.97 16.77
CA LEU A 42 -6.20 -7.15 16.54
C LEU A 42 -4.94 -7.79 17.13
N ASP A 43 -5.03 -8.33 18.34
CA ASP A 43 -3.96 -9.09 18.98
C ASP A 43 -3.54 -10.31 18.14
N ALA A 44 -4.51 -11.03 17.57
CA ALA A 44 -4.26 -12.16 16.68
C ALA A 44 -3.58 -11.73 15.37
N TYR A 45 -4.01 -10.63 14.75
CA TYR A 45 -3.38 -10.09 13.53
C TYR A 45 -1.97 -9.57 13.78
N ALA A 46 -1.67 -9.10 14.99
CA ALA A 46 -0.37 -8.60 15.40
C ALA A 46 0.60 -9.70 15.88
N SER A 47 0.19 -10.97 15.90
CA SER A 47 1.01 -12.07 16.43
C SER A 47 1.90 -12.71 15.36
N PRO A 48 3.23 -12.42 15.31
CA PRO A 48 4.12 -13.00 14.31
C PRO A 48 4.41 -14.48 14.51
N GLU A 49 4.25 -15.01 15.73
CA GLU A 49 4.50 -16.44 16.01
C GLU A 49 3.36 -17.32 15.54
N LYS A 50 2.13 -16.79 15.55
CA LYS A 50 0.93 -17.45 15.02
C LYS A 50 0.16 -16.46 14.13
N PRO A 51 0.63 -16.21 12.89
CA PRO A 51 -0.01 -15.24 11.99
C PRO A 51 -1.45 -15.63 11.67
N HIS A 52 -2.39 -14.73 11.97
CA HIS A 52 -3.78 -14.88 11.54
C HIS A 52 -4.03 -14.05 10.28
N ALA A 53 -4.75 -14.64 9.32
CA ALA A 53 -5.13 -13.94 8.10
C ALA A 53 -6.12 -12.80 8.43
N ILE A 54 -5.77 -11.58 8.05
CA ILE A 54 -6.64 -10.42 8.05
C ILE A 54 -7.29 -10.28 6.67
N SER A 55 -8.59 -10.00 6.61
CA SER A 55 -9.26 -9.72 5.34
C SER A 55 -8.76 -8.39 4.74
N ALA A 56 -8.84 -8.26 3.42
CA ALA A 56 -8.44 -7.02 2.75
C ALA A 56 -9.21 -5.79 3.27
N GLN A 57 -10.52 -5.94 3.53
CA GLN A 57 -11.38 -4.89 4.08
C GLN A 57 -10.94 -4.46 5.48
N ARG A 58 -10.59 -5.40 6.37
CA ARG A 58 -10.10 -5.06 7.72
C ARG A 58 -8.71 -4.44 7.69
N LEU A 59 -7.85 -4.88 6.79
CA LEU A 59 -6.53 -4.26 6.61
C LEU A 59 -6.65 -2.80 6.12
N ALA A 60 -7.55 -2.55 5.15
CA ALA A 60 -7.86 -1.21 4.69
C ALA A 60 -8.48 -0.34 5.81
N ALA A 61 -9.41 -0.90 6.59
CA ALA A 61 -10.00 -0.21 7.74
C ALA A 61 -8.94 0.15 8.79
N LEU A 62 -8.00 -0.76 9.10
CA LEU A 62 -6.89 -0.49 10.03
C LEU A 62 -6.07 0.72 9.57
N VAL A 63 -5.71 0.78 8.28
CA VAL A 63 -4.96 1.91 7.72
C VAL A 63 -5.78 3.20 7.79
N LEU A 64 -7.07 3.14 7.49
CA LEU A 64 -7.95 4.30 7.52
C LEU A 64 -8.09 4.88 8.95
N VAL A 65 -8.26 4.03 9.96
CA VAL A 65 -8.45 4.50 11.34
C VAL A 65 -7.16 4.92 12.04
N THR A 66 -6.01 4.36 11.63
CA THR A 66 -4.70 4.68 12.21
C THR A 66 -3.91 5.73 11.42
N GLY A 67 -4.22 5.92 10.13
CA GLY A 67 -3.46 6.74 9.21
C GLY A 67 -2.12 6.13 8.76
N ASP A 68 -1.77 4.93 9.22
CA ASP A 68 -0.49 4.29 8.89
C ASP A 68 -0.65 3.33 7.70
N VAL A 69 -0.04 3.67 6.57
CA VAL A 69 -0.06 2.87 5.32
C VAL A 69 0.89 1.67 5.33
N ARG A 70 1.73 1.53 6.37
CA ARG A 70 2.75 0.47 6.48
C ARG A 70 2.19 -0.95 6.31
N PRO A 71 1.01 -1.33 6.85
CA PRO A 71 0.49 -2.68 6.64
C PRO A 71 0.19 -2.98 5.16
N LEU A 72 -0.36 -2.01 4.42
CA LEU A 72 -0.61 -2.16 2.98
C LEU A 72 0.70 -2.18 2.18
N ASN A 73 1.65 -1.30 2.48
CA ASN A 73 2.97 -1.33 1.84
C ASN A 73 3.69 -2.66 2.08
N THR A 74 3.55 -3.24 3.27
CA THR A 74 4.13 -4.55 3.58
C THR A 74 3.47 -5.67 2.78
N LEU A 75 2.15 -5.61 2.58
CA LEU A 75 1.41 -6.56 1.75
C LEU A 75 1.82 -6.48 0.27
N LEU A 76 2.05 -5.27 -0.24
CA LEU A 76 2.32 -4.98 -1.65
C LEU A 76 3.80 -5.09 -2.05
N ASN A 77 4.71 -5.19 -1.07
CA ASN A 77 6.16 -5.14 -1.27
C ASN A 77 6.66 -6.11 -2.36
N ASP A 78 6.21 -7.37 -2.35
CA ASP A 78 6.70 -8.38 -3.28
C ASP A 78 6.18 -8.17 -4.72
N ALA A 79 5.15 -7.35 -4.89
CA ALA A 79 4.65 -6.90 -6.19
C ALA A 79 5.37 -5.64 -6.71
N GLY A 80 6.32 -5.08 -5.96
CA GLY A 80 7.00 -3.82 -6.31
C GLY A 80 6.07 -2.61 -6.28
N LEU A 81 4.97 -2.67 -5.52
CA LEU A 81 3.97 -1.62 -5.43
C LEU A 81 4.04 -0.91 -4.08
N ILE A 82 3.71 0.38 -4.08
CA ILE A 82 3.58 1.21 -2.87
C ILE A 82 2.25 1.97 -2.87
N VAL A 83 1.75 2.24 -1.68
CA VAL A 83 0.60 3.12 -1.45
C VAL A 83 1.07 4.56 -1.43
N ILE A 84 0.40 5.40 -2.23
CA ILE A 84 0.63 6.84 -2.29
C ILE A 84 -0.71 7.54 -2.05
N GLU A 85 -0.70 8.65 -1.31
CA GLU A 85 -1.89 9.47 -1.10
C GLU A 85 -2.48 9.94 -2.43
N ALA A 86 -3.81 9.86 -2.57
CA ALA A 86 -4.52 10.19 -3.82
C ALA A 86 -4.25 11.62 -4.32
N LYS A 87 -3.92 12.56 -3.44
CA LYS A 87 -3.57 13.95 -3.82
C LYS A 87 -2.39 14.04 -4.79
N TYR A 88 -1.52 13.03 -4.84
CA TYR A 88 -0.38 12.96 -5.76
C TYR A 88 -0.72 12.33 -7.11
N GLU A 89 -1.96 11.88 -7.34
CA GLU A 89 -2.33 11.17 -8.57
C GLU A 89 -2.05 12.00 -9.83
N ALA A 90 -2.45 13.26 -9.84
CA ALA A 90 -2.22 14.16 -10.98
C ALA A 90 -0.71 14.34 -11.27
N LEU A 91 0.11 14.44 -10.21
CA LEU A 91 1.56 14.53 -10.33
C LEU A 91 2.14 13.25 -10.96
N LEU A 92 1.76 12.08 -10.46
CA LEU A 92 2.23 10.80 -10.99
C LEU A 92 1.81 10.58 -12.45
N ARG A 93 0.57 10.94 -12.80
CA ARG A 93 0.08 10.88 -14.19
C ARG A 93 0.91 11.80 -15.11
N ARG A 94 1.24 13.01 -14.64
CA ARG A 94 2.08 13.95 -15.39
C ARG A 94 3.47 13.38 -15.64
N GLU A 95 4.13 12.82 -14.63
CA GLU A 95 5.48 12.26 -14.78
C GLU A 95 5.49 11.05 -15.72
N LYS A 96 4.50 10.15 -15.62
CA LYS A 96 4.34 9.06 -16.59
C LYS A 96 4.18 9.56 -18.03
N ALA A 97 3.45 10.67 -18.22
CA ALA A 97 3.29 11.27 -19.55
C ALA A 97 4.61 11.88 -20.06
N ARG A 98 5.46 12.45 -19.18
CA ARG A 98 6.79 12.95 -19.56
C ARG A 98 7.71 11.81 -20.00
N GLU A 99 7.77 10.72 -19.23
CA GLU A 99 8.57 9.54 -19.58
C GLU A 99 8.15 8.96 -20.94
N LEU A 100 6.84 8.87 -21.19
CA LEU A 100 6.32 8.41 -22.47
C LEU A 100 6.69 9.34 -23.62
N ARG A 101 6.59 10.66 -23.42
CA ARG A 101 6.98 11.64 -24.43
C ARG A 101 8.46 11.51 -24.79
N GLU A 102 9.33 11.45 -23.78
CA GLU A 102 10.78 11.28 -24.02
C GLU A 102 11.10 9.99 -24.77
N LYS A 103 10.36 8.91 -24.51
CA LYS A 103 10.52 7.65 -25.26
C LYS A 103 10.12 7.83 -26.72
N LEU A 104 8.96 8.45 -26.98
CA LEU A 104 8.46 8.69 -28.33
C LEU A 104 9.40 9.62 -29.12
N ASP A 105 9.93 10.67 -28.49
CA ASP A 105 10.87 11.59 -29.12
C ASP A 105 12.15 10.84 -29.59
N ARG A 106 12.68 9.92 -28.77
CA ARG A 106 13.82 9.06 -29.17
C ARG A 106 13.49 8.13 -30.34
N GLU A 107 12.27 7.58 -30.37
CA GLU A 107 11.82 6.72 -31.47
C GLU A 107 11.69 7.52 -32.78
N ILE A 108 11.19 8.75 -32.72
CA ILE A 108 11.12 9.68 -33.86
C ILE A 108 12.52 9.98 -34.39
N GLU A 109 13.46 10.39 -33.51
CA GLU A 109 14.84 10.69 -33.91
C GLU A 109 15.53 9.49 -34.58
N ALA A 110 15.33 8.29 -34.04
CA ALA A 110 15.87 7.06 -34.63
C ALA A 110 15.27 6.78 -36.02
N ALA A 111 13.96 6.97 -36.19
CA ALA A 111 13.30 6.80 -37.49
C ALA A 111 13.77 7.85 -38.52
N ASP A 112 13.93 9.11 -38.11
CA ASP A 112 14.43 10.19 -38.95
C ASP A 112 15.87 9.92 -39.42
N ALA A 113 16.73 9.43 -38.52
CA ALA A 113 18.09 9.04 -38.86
C ALA A 113 18.12 7.88 -39.88
N GLN A 114 17.28 6.86 -39.69
CA GLN A 114 17.16 5.74 -40.63
C GLN A 114 16.64 6.19 -42.01
N TRP A 115 15.67 7.10 -42.05
CA TRP A 115 15.15 7.65 -43.30
C TRP A 115 16.22 8.45 -44.06
N LYS A 116 16.95 9.32 -43.36
CA LYS A 116 18.07 10.09 -43.95
C LYS A 116 19.17 9.18 -44.49
N ALA A 117 19.50 8.10 -43.80
CA ALA A 117 20.54 7.15 -44.25
C ALA A 117 20.14 6.32 -45.48
N ARG A 118 18.84 6.19 -45.76
CA ARG A 118 18.30 5.49 -46.94
C ARG A 118 18.12 6.40 -48.15
N ARG A 119 18.36 7.71 -48.01
CA ARG A 119 18.24 8.72 -49.06
C ARG A 119 19.62 9.11 -49.57
#